data_AF-A0AAJ3DPX4-F1
#
_entry.id   AF-A0AAJ3DPX4-F1
#
_cell.length_a   1.000
_cell.length_b   1.000
_cell.length_c   1.000
_cell.angle_alpha   90.00
_cell.angle_beta   90.00
_cell.angle_gamma   90.00
#
_symmetry.space_group_name_H-M   'P 1'
#
loop_
_entity.id
_entity.type
_entity.pdbx_description
1 polymer ?
#
loop_
_entity_poly.entity_id
_entity_poly.type
_entity_poly.pdbx_seq_one_letter_code
_entity_poly.pdbx_strand_id
1 'polypeptide(L)' 'MTHHDTLDAHLSGLAAALLPYRREAERLAGWGTELAWTLARGGRLLVAGNGGSAAEAQHLTAELVGKLRDDREP' A
#
# COMPACT_ATOMS: atom_id res chain seq x y z
N MET A 1 -17.07 8.35 28.56
CA MET A 1 -16.01 7.98 27.60
C MET A 1 -14.80 8.83 27.94
N THR A 2 -13.88 8.27 28.71
CA THR A 2 -12.60 8.91 29.03
C THR A 2 -11.64 8.71 27.84
N HIS A 3 -10.61 9.55 27.72
CA HIS A 3 -9.62 9.41 26.63
C HIS A 3 -8.92 8.04 26.60
N HIS A 4 -8.87 7.34 27.74
CA HIS A 4 -8.31 5.99 27.84
C HIS A 4 -9.19 4.97 27.12
N ASP A 5 -10.52 5.05 27.31
CA ASP A 5 -11.48 4.13 26.67
C ASP A 5 -11.43 4.21 25.13
N THR A 6 -11.24 5.42 24.59
CA THR A 6 -11.15 5.64 23.12
C THR A 6 -9.85 5.06 22.54
N LEU A 7 -8.73 5.20 23.26
CA LEU A 7 -7.44 4.66 22.84
C LEU A 7 -7.48 3.12 22.83
N ASP A 8 -7.98 2.51 23.90
CA ASP A 8 -8.07 1.06 24.02
C ASP A 8 -8.99 0.45 22.95
N ALA A 9 -10.11 1.11 22.66
CA ALA A 9 -10.99 0.73 21.56
C ALA A 9 -10.30 0.81 20.20
N HIS A 10 -9.52 1.87 19.94
CA HIS A 10 -8.79 2.03 18.69
C HIS A 10 -7.70 0.96 18.52
N LEU A 11 -6.90 0.72 19.58
CA LEU A 11 -5.86 -0.31 19.58
C LEU A 11 -6.44 -1.71 19.38
N SER A 12 -7.56 -2.01 20.04
CA SER A 12 -8.28 -3.27 19.86
C SER A 12 -8.78 -3.45 18.42
N GLY A 13 -9.30 -2.38 17.81
CA GLY A 13 -9.71 -2.36 16.41
C GLY A 13 -8.55 -2.62 15.44
N LEU A 14 -7.40 -1.98 15.66
CA LEU A 14 -6.18 -2.22 14.87
C LEU A 14 -5.73 -3.68 14.99
N ALA A 15 -5.65 -4.23 16.20
CA ALA A 15 -5.25 -5.61 16.41
C ALA A 15 -6.22 -6.61 15.73
N ALA A 16 -7.52 -6.35 15.81
CA ALA A 16 -8.54 -7.17 15.17
C ALA A 16 -8.46 -7.11 13.63
N ALA A 17 -8.09 -5.96 13.06
CA ALA A 17 -7.93 -5.81 11.61
C ALA A 17 -6.70 -6.56 11.06
N LEU A 18 -5.63 -6.71 11.83
CA LEU A 18 -4.38 -7.33 11.40
C LEU A 18 -4.48 -8.83 11.05
N LEU A 19 -5.26 -9.60 11.83
CA LEU A 19 -5.41 -11.05 11.61
C LEU A 19 -6.04 -11.40 10.25
N PRO A 20 -7.15 -10.76 9.83
CA PRO A 20 -7.73 -10.94 8.50
C PRO A 20 -6.76 -10.68 7.34
N TYR A 21 -5.82 -9.72 7.46
CA TYR A 21 -4.88 -9.39 6.38
C TYR A 21 -4.00 -10.57 5.95
N ARG A 22 -3.81 -11.61 6.79
CA ARG A 22 -3.09 -12.83 6.38
C ARG A 22 -3.71 -13.49 5.15
N ARG A 23 -5.03 -13.38 4.98
CA ARG A 23 -5.74 -13.92 3.82
C ARG A 23 -5.46 -13.15 2.53
N GLU A 24 -4.99 -11.92 2.67
CA GLU A 24 -4.68 -11.02 1.55
C GLU A 24 -3.24 -11.13 1.09
N ALA A 25 -2.37 -11.81 1.84
CA ALA A 25 -0.94 -11.92 1.54
C ALA A 25 -0.67 -12.48 0.13
N GLU A 26 -1.37 -13.55 -0.25
CA GLU A 26 -1.22 -14.14 -1.58
C GLU A 26 -1.72 -13.20 -2.69
N ARG A 27 -2.82 -12.47 -2.44
CA ARG A 27 -3.36 -11.49 -3.38
C ARG A 27 -2.40 -10.32 -3.58
N LEU A 28 -1.83 -9.80 -2.50
CA LEU A 28 -0.83 -8.72 -2.53
C LEU A 28 0.44 -9.15 -3.27
N ALA A 29 0.93 -10.37 -3.02
CA ALA A 29 2.06 -10.93 -3.75
C ALA A 29 1.78 -11.04 -5.25
N GLY A 30 0.59 -11.55 -5.62
CA GLY A 30 0.14 -11.62 -7.01
C GLY A 30 0.11 -10.25 -7.70
N TRP A 31 -0.47 -9.23 -7.05
CA TRP A 31 -0.46 -7.86 -7.58
C TRP A 31 0.95 -7.30 -7.77
N GLY A 32 1.87 -7.58 -6.84
CA GLY A 32 3.27 -7.21 -6.97
C GLY A 32 3.93 -7.83 -8.20
N THR A 33 3.71 -9.13 -8.42
CA THR A 33 4.21 -9.84 -9.61
C THR A 33 3.66 -9.24 -10.91
N GLU A 34 2.34 -9.04 -11.00
CA GLU A 34 1.71 -8.46 -12.19
C GLU A 34 2.19 -7.04 -12.49
N LEU A 35 2.37 -6.23 -11.44
CA LEU A 35 2.88 -4.88 -11.58
C LEU A 35 4.32 -4.87 -12.08
N ALA A 36 5.20 -5.71 -11.51
CA ALA A 36 6.59 -5.83 -11.95
C ALA A 36 6.68 -6.24 -13.43
N TRP A 37 5.91 -7.25 -13.84
CA TRP A 37 5.82 -7.70 -15.23
C TRP A 37 5.30 -6.59 -16.17
N THR A 38 4.32 -5.82 -15.73
CA THR A 38 3.73 -4.72 -16.53
C THR A 38 4.74 -3.59 -16.73
N LEU A 39 5.40 -3.15 -15.65
CA LEU A 39 6.38 -2.06 -15.71
C LEU A 39 7.62 -2.45 -16.53
N ALA A 40 8.11 -3.68 -16.39
CA ALA A 40 9.26 -4.18 -17.15
C ALA A 40 9.03 -4.19 -18.67
N ARG A 41 7.76 -4.29 -19.11
CA ARG A 41 7.38 -4.25 -20.54
C ARG A 41 6.98 -2.86 -21.02
N GLY A 42 7.31 -1.81 -20.27
CA GLY A 42 6.99 -0.42 -20.62
C GLY A 42 5.54 -0.02 -20.32
N GLY A 43 4.80 -0.84 -19.57
CA GLY A 43 3.49 -0.51 -19.06
C GLY A 43 3.54 0.59 -17.99
N ARG A 44 2.37 1.08 -17.57
CA ARG A 44 2.24 2.19 -16.62
C ARG A 44 1.25 1.83 -15.52
N LEU A 45 1.54 2.28 -14.29
CA LEU A 45 0.61 2.25 -13.17
C LEU A 45 0.00 3.64 -12.99
N LEU A 46 -1.33 3.70 -12.94
CA LEU A 46 -2.08 4.89 -12.54
C LEU A 46 -2.69 4.63 -11.17
N VAL A 47 -2.43 5.50 -10.20
CA VAL A 47 -2.95 5.38 -8.84
C VAL A 47 -3.82 6.59 -8.54
N ALA A 48 -5.02 6.36 -8.00
CA ALA A 48 -5.98 7.40 -7.67
C ALA A 48 -6.71 7.07 -6.37
N GLY A 49 -7.09 8.12 -5.63
CA GLY A 49 -7.81 8.02 -4.37
C GLY A 49 -8.37 9.37 -3.95
N ASN A 50 -9.28 9.36 -2.98
CA ASN A 50 -9.90 10.55 -2.38
C ASN A 50 -9.55 10.65 -0.88
N GLY A 51 -9.36 11.87 -0.37
CA GLY A 51 -9.05 12.09 1.05
C GLY A 51 -7.77 11.35 1.47
N GLY A 52 -7.84 10.56 2.54
CA GLY A 52 -6.69 9.77 3.03
C GLY A 52 -6.08 8.83 1.98
N SER A 53 -6.92 8.19 1.16
CA SER A 53 -6.43 7.31 0.08
C SER A 53 -5.70 8.07 -1.04
N ALA A 54 -5.91 9.38 -1.18
CA ALA A 54 -5.12 10.20 -2.11
C ALA A 54 -3.68 10.34 -1.63
N ALA A 55 -3.47 10.48 -0.31
CA ALA A 55 -2.13 10.52 0.28
C ALA A 55 -1.41 9.17 0.12
N GLU A 56 -2.11 8.06 0.32
CA GLU A 56 -1.58 6.71 0.06
C GLU A 56 -1.24 6.50 -1.41
N ALA A 57 -2.08 6.98 -2.34
CA ALA A 57 -1.82 6.91 -3.78
C ALA A 57 -0.55 7.69 -4.17
N GLN A 58 -0.37 8.88 -3.61
CA GLN A 58 0.84 9.68 -3.80
C GLN A 58 2.07 8.99 -3.21
N HIS A 59 1.95 8.43 -2.01
CA HIS A 59 3.04 7.72 -1.35
C HIS A 59 3.50 6.50 -2.16
N LEU A 60 2.57 5.64 -2.59
CA LEU A 60 2.88 4.47 -3.42
C LEU A 60 3.58 4.88 -4.73
N THR A 61 3.10 5.94 -5.36
CA THR A 61 3.68 6.45 -6.61
C THR A 61 5.10 6.97 -6.38
N ALA A 62 5.34 7.72 -5.30
CA ALA A 62 6.65 8.27 -4.98
C ALA A 62 7.70 7.18 -4.73
N GLU A 63 7.35 6.15 -3.95
CA GLU A 63 8.21 4.99 -3.69
C GLU A 63 8.62 4.24 -4.96
N LEU A 64 7.65 3.98 -5.86
CA LEU A 64 7.90 3.24 -7.10
C LEU A 64 8.72 4.07 -8.10
N VAL A 65 8.44 5.36 -8.23
CA VAL A 65 9.20 6.25 -9.12
C VAL A 65 10.61 6.46 -8.60
N GLY A 66 10.81 6.58 -7.27
CA GLY A 66 12.13 6.66 -6.66
C GLY A 66 12.99 5.46 -7.01
N LYS A 67 12.51 4.25 -6.70
CA LYS A 67 13.21 2.99 -7.00
C LYS A 67 13.51 2.82 -8.50
N LEU A 68 12.53 3.08 -9.36
CA LEU A 68 12.70 2.94 -10.80
C LEU A 68 13.75 3.92 -11.39
N ARG A 69 13.95 5.09 -10.77
CA ARG A 69 15.00 6.03 -11.17
C ARG A 69 16.38 5.55 -10.76
N ASP A 70 16.49 4.93 -9.58
CA ASP A 70 17.74 4.40 -9.06
C ASP A 70 18.18 3.11 -9.77
N ASP A 71 17.22 2.31 -10.27
CA ASP A 71 17.47 1.05 -10.98
C ASP A 71 17.76 1.22 -12.49
N ARG A 72 17.83 2.45 -13.02
CA ARG A 72 18.23 2.69 -14.41
C ARG A 72 19.76 2.72 -14.54
N GLU A 73 20.32 1.85 -15.38
CA GLU A 73 21.70 2.03 -15.87
C GLU A 73 21.81 3.34 -16.68
N PRO A 74 22.95 4.06 -16.57
CA PRO A 74 23.15 5.39 -17.15
C PRO A 74 23.08 5.42 -18.68
#